data_AF-A0A831K8L9-F1
#
_entry.id   AF-A0A831K8L9-F1
#
_cell.length_a   1.000
_cell.length_b   1.000
_cell.length_c   1.000
_cell.angle_alpha   90.00
_cell.angle_beta   90.00
_cell.angle_gamma   90.00
#
_symmetry.space_group_name_H-M   'P 1'
#
loop_
_entity.id
_entity.type
_entity.pdbx_description
1 polymer ?
#
loop_
_entity_poly.entity_id
_entity_poly.type
_entity_poly.pdbx_seq_one_letter_code
_entity_poly.pdbx_strand_id
1 'polypeptide(L)'
;MKIEDLLSELRAYIKRCVDSCVPGYLSSLDKFALQESGKPFLDLLFTSPSKAYKILLSYYKNTYTSDFAMTTLFLKPIAVKLKELGLEDKLLQLIKEGRYSEFLNILTKKLRTY
;
A
#
# COMPACT_ATOMS: atom_id res chain seq x y z
N MET A 1 12.16 1.18 19.11
CA MET A 1 11.85 1.92 17.87
C MET A 1 10.40 2.39 17.93
N LYS A 2 10.09 3.64 17.55
CA LYS A 2 8.68 4.09 17.57
C LYS A 2 7.94 3.46 16.38
N ILE A 3 6.61 3.31 16.51
CA ILE A 3 5.81 2.72 15.42
C ILE A 3 5.85 3.57 14.14
N GLU A 4 6.01 4.89 14.30
CA GLU A 4 6.17 5.84 13.20
C GLU A 4 7.45 5.57 12.40
N ASP A 5 8.55 5.25 13.09
CA ASP A 5 9.83 4.88 12.45
C ASP A 5 9.67 3.60 11.63
N LEU A 6 9.03 2.57 12.21
CA LEU A 6 8.75 1.29 11.54
C LEU A 6 7.89 1.48 10.27
N LEU A 7 6.86 2.32 10.34
CA LEU A 7 6.01 2.63 9.19
C LEU A 7 6.76 3.45 8.13
N SER A 8 7.65 4.36 8.54
CA SER A 8 8.52 5.11 7.64
C SER A 8 9.49 4.19 6.89
N GLU A 9 10.12 3.25 7.59
CA GLU A 9 10.97 2.24 6.99
C GLU A 9 10.22 1.34 6.00
N LEU A 10 9.01 0.91 6.37
CA LEU A 10 8.16 0.11 5.49
C LEU A 10 7.78 0.90 4.24
N ARG A 11 7.41 2.18 4.38
CA ARG A 11 7.12 3.07 3.24
C ARG A 11 8.32 3.22 2.32
N ALA A 12 9.51 3.45 2.87
CA ALA A 12 10.74 3.56 2.10
C ALA A 12 11.09 2.24 1.38
N TYR A 13 10.84 1.10 2.03
CA TYR A 13 11.02 -0.22 1.42
C TYR A 13 10.09 -0.42 0.22
N ILE A 14 8.78 -0.17 0.38
CA ILE A 14 7.81 -0.27 -0.72
C ILE A 14 8.22 0.64 -1.87
N LYS A 15 8.57 1.90 -1.58
CA LYS A 15 9.03 2.87 -2.59
C LYS A 15 10.18 2.30 -3.42
N ARG A 16 11.23 1.78 -2.77
CA ARG A 16 12.37 1.17 -3.46
C ARG A 16 11.96 -0.02 -4.32
N CYS A 17 11.09 -0.89 -3.82
CA CYS A 17 10.59 -2.03 -4.58
C CYS A 17 9.84 -1.57 -5.84
N VAL A 18 8.90 -0.64 -5.70
CA VAL A 18 8.13 -0.12 -6.84
C VAL A 18 9.04 0.56 -7.85
N ASP A 19 9.94 1.44 -7.41
CA ASP A 19 10.86 2.15 -8.30
C ASP A 19 11.82 1.20 -9.03
N SER A 20 12.20 0.07 -8.41
CA SER A 20 13.03 -0.96 -9.05
C SER A 20 12.28 -1.79 -10.09
N CYS A 21 10.96 -1.95 -9.93
CA CYS A 21 10.13 -2.73 -10.84
C CYS A 21 9.57 -1.88 -11.99
N VAL A 22 9.08 -0.69 -11.69
CA VAL A 22 8.42 0.22 -12.63
C VAL A 22 8.83 1.66 -12.32
N PRO A 23 9.98 2.11 -12.82
CA PRO A 23 10.47 3.48 -12.60
C PRO A 23 9.45 4.54 -13.00
N GLY A 24 9.24 5.55 -12.15
CA GLY A 24 8.31 6.66 -12.41
C GLY A 24 6.82 6.34 -12.22
N TYR A 25 6.48 5.11 -11.83
CA TYR A 25 5.10 4.72 -11.59
C TYR A 25 4.46 5.46 -10.40
N LEU A 26 5.18 5.58 -9.28
CA LEU A 26 4.71 6.35 -8.12
C LEU A 26 4.46 7.81 -8.46
N SER A 27 5.35 8.44 -9.24
CA SER A 27 5.17 9.82 -9.68
C SER A 27 3.93 10.01 -10.55
N SER A 28 3.55 8.98 -11.32
CA SER A 28 2.32 8.99 -12.09
C SER A 28 1.10 8.88 -11.18
N LEU A 29 1.11 7.95 -10.23
CA LEU A 29 0.02 7.78 -9.25
C LEU A 29 -0.14 9.00 -8.35
N ASP A 30 0.96 9.64 -7.93
CA ASP A 30 0.94 10.82 -7.07
C ASP A 30 0.17 11.98 -7.72
N LYS A 31 0.21 12.13 -9.05
CA LYS A 31 -0.61 13.16 -9.74
C LYS A 31 -2.11 12.95 -9.49
N PHE A 32 -2.58 11.70 -9.58
CA PHE A 32 -3.98 11.36 -9.31
C PHE A 32 -4.29 11.46 -7.81
N ALA A 33 -3.39 10.97 -6.96
CA ALA A 33 -3.57 10.98 -5.52
C ALA A 33 -3.65 12.40 -4.94
N LEU A 34 -2.78 13.30 -5.40
CA LEU A 34 -2.75 14.70 -5.01
C LEU A 34 -4.01 15.44 -5.48
N GLN A 35 -4.48 15.18 -6.71
CA GLN A 35 -5.70 15.79 -7.23
C GLN A 35 -6.94 15.39 -6.41
N GLU A 36 -7.05 14.12 -6.01
CA GLU A 36 -8.23 13.60 -5.31
C GLU A 36 -8.21 13.82 -3.79
N SER A 37 -7.03 13.96 -3.18
CA SER A 37 -6.91 13.91 -1.71
C SER A 37 -5.87 14.86 -1.10
N GLY A 38 -5.08 15.55 -1.92
CA GLY A 38 -3.98 16.39 -1.46
C GLY A 38 -2.80 15.63 -0.84
N LYS A 39 -2.75 14.29 -0.97
CA LYS A 39 -1.68 13.46 -0.41
C LYS A 39 -1.03 12.55 -1.46
N PRO A 40 0.28 12.26 -1.34
CA PRO A 40 0.94 11.23 -2.15
C PRO A 40 0.29 9.86 -1.99
N PHE A 41 0.41 9.02 -3.01
CA PHE A 41 -0.21 7.70 -3.06
C PHE A 41 0.24 6.81 -1.90
N LEU A 42 1.56 6.76 -1.63
CA LEU A 42 2.08 5.94 -0.52
C LEU A 42 1.59 6.44 0.85
N ASP A 43 1.38 7.74 1.02
CA ASP A 43 0.83 8.26 2.27
C ASP A 43 -0.63 7.83 2.45
N LEU A 44 -1.40 7.78 1.36
CA LEU A 44 -2.75 7.24 1.38
C LEU A 44 -2.77 5.75 1.68
N LEU A 45 -1.81 4.97 1.19
CA LEU A 45 -1.74 3.54 1.50
C LEU A 45 -1.68 3.29 3.02
N PHE A 46 -1.02 4.16 3.79
CA PHE A 46 -0.92 4.02 5.24
C PHE A 46 -1.98 4.78 6.03
N THR A 47 -2.61 5.80 5.46
CA THR A 47 -3.60 6.66 6.16
C THR A 47 -5.04 6.37 5.78
N SER A 48 -5.28 5.88 4.56
CA SER A 48 -6.59 5.55 4.01
C SER A 48 -6.44 4.59 2.81
N PRO A 49 -6.09 3.32 3.04
CA PRO A 49 -5.72 2.40 1.97
C PRO A 49 -6.88 2.13 1.00
N SER A 50 -8.14 2.21 1.44
CA SER A 50 -9.29 2.12 0.54
C SER A 50 -9.35 3.29 -0.44
N LYS A 51 -8.89 4.49 -0.06
CA LYS A 51 -8.72 5.61 -1.00
C LYS A 51 -7.57 5.36 -1.98
N ALA A 52 -6.45 4.81 -1.51
CA ALA A 52 -5.36 4.40 -2.40
C ALA A 52 -5.86 3.38 -3.45
N TYR A 53 -6.67 2.40 -3.03
CA TYR A 53 -7.28 1.44 -3.96
C TYR A 53 -8.26 2.11 -4.94
N LYS A 54 -9.08 3.06 -4.49
CA LYS A 54 -9.93 3.86 -5.39
C LYS A 54 -9.13 4.64 -6.43
N ILE A 55 -7.96 5.17 -6.08
CA ILE A 55 -7.06 5.81 -7.05
C ILE A 55 -6.59 4.82 -8.10
N LEU A 56 -6.22 3.60 -7.70
CA LEU A 56 -5.86 2.55 -8.67
C LEU A 56 -7.05 2.16 -9.57
N LEU A 57 -8.26 2.11 -9.03
CA LEU A 57 -9.48 1.87 -9.82
C LEU A 57 -9.71 2.97 -10.84
N SER A 58 -9.55 4.24 -10.45
CA SER A 58 -9.67 5.37 -11.38
C SER A 58 -8.56 5.39 -12.43
N TYR A 59 -7.33 5.05 -12.04
CA TYR A 59 -6.16 5.02 -12.92
C TYR A 59 -6.29 3.92 -14.00
N TYR A 60 -6.64 2.70 -13.59
CA TYR A 60 -6.70 1.55 -14.49
C TYR A 60 -8.07 1.33 -15.13
N LYS A 61 -9.14 1.89 -14.56
CA LYS A 61 -10.54 1.70 -14.98
C LYS A 61 -10.97 0.23 -15.03
N ASN A 62 -10.27 -0.65 -14.29
CA ASN A 62 -10.47 -2.09 -14.31
C ASN A 62 -10.09 -2.70 -12.96
N THR A 63 -11.04 -3.41 -12.34
CA THR A 63 -10.84 -4.05 -11.03
C THR A 63 -9.72 -5.09 -11.03
N TYR A 64 -9.62 -5.93 -12.05
CA TYR A 64 -8.58 -6.97 -12.13
C TYR A 64 -7.19 -6.35 -12.16
N THR A 65 -6.97 -5.33 -13.01
CA THR A 65 -5.67 -4.64 -13.09
C THR A 65 -5.36 -3.87 -11.81
N SER A 66 -6.36 -3.25 -11.18
CA SER A 66 -6.19 -2.55 -9.90
C SER A 66 -5.86 -3.50 -8.75
N ASP A 67 -6.54 -4.66 -8.67
CA ASP A 67 -6.25 -5.73 -7.70
C ASP A 67 -4.83 -6.25 -7.92
N PHE A 68 -4.44 -6.52 -9.18
CA PHE A 68 -3.11 -6.97 -9.53
C PHE A 68 -2.03 -5.96 -9.16
N ALA A 69 -2.22 -4.68 -9.48
CA ALA A 69 -1.28 -3.61 -9.14
C ALA A 69 -1.17 -3.42 -7.63
N MET A 70 -2.30 -3.38 -6.91
CA MET A 70 -2.33 -3.27 -5.44
C MET A 70 -1.54 -4.40 -4.80
N THR A 71 -1.86 -5.64 -5.19
CA THR A 71 -1.26 -6.85 -4.65
C THR A 71 0.23 -6.93 -4.96
N THR A 72 0.60 -6.80 -6.23
CA THR A 72 1.97 -7.07 -6.69
C THR A 72 2.95 -5.96 -6.31
N LEU A 73 2.54 -4.69 -6.47
CA LEU A 73 3.45 -3.56 -6.31
C LEU A 73 3.48 -3.01 -4.88
N PHE A 74 2.42 -3.20 -4.10
CA PHE A 74 2.32 -2.58 -2.77
C PHE A 74 2.18 -3.60 -1.64
N LEU A 75 1.24 -4.55 -1.75
CA LEU A 75 0.99 -5.51 -0.67
C LEU A 75 2.05 -6.61 -0.59
N LYS A 76 2.57 -7.09 -1.72
CA LYS A 76 3.63 -8.10 -1.75
C LYS A 76 4.92 -7.60 -1.12
N PRO A 77 5.42 -6.37 -1.41
CA PRO A 77 6.52 -5.81 -0.63
C PRO A 77 6.24 -5.73 0.88
N ILE A 78 5.01 -5.42 1.29
CA ILE A 78 4.63 -5.45 2.71
C ILE A 78 4.76 -6.87 3.28
N ALA A 79 4.15 -7.86 2.63
CA ALA A 79 4.20 -9.27 3.05
C ALA A 79 5.66 -9.78 3.15
N VAL A 80 6.50 -9.44 2.17
CA VAL A 80 7.93 -9.78 2.18
C VAL A 80 8.65 -9.11 3.35
N LYS A 81 8.44 -7.81 3.59
CA LYS A 81 9.08 -7.07 4.68
C LYS A 81 8.63 -7.60 6.05
N LEU A 82 7.39 -8.07 6.17
CA LEU A 82 6.83 -8.69 7.37
C LEU A 82 7.13 -10.20 7.49
N LYS A 83 7.81 -10.80 6.50
CA LYS A 83 8.12 -12.24 6.43
C LYS A 83 6.88 -13.15 6.50
N GLU A 84 5.76 -12.71 5.93
CA GLU A 84 4.49 -13.44 5.93
C GLU A 84 3.94 -13.52 4.51
N LEU A 85 4.44 -14.48 3.74
CA LEU A 85 3.98 -14.75 2.38
C LEU A 85 2.51 -15.19 2.40
N GLY A 86 1.70 -14.70 1.46
CA GLY A 86 0.26 -14.94 1.42
C GLY A 86 -0.57 -13.93 2.23
N LEU A 87 0.06 -12.99 2.92
CA LEU A 87 -0.63 -11.92 3.63
C LEU A 87 -1.32 -10.93 2.66
N GLU A 88 -0.88 -10.87 1.40
CA GLU A 88 -1.34 -9.92 0.40
C GLU A 88 -2.84 -10.00 0.15
N ASP A 89 -3.39 -11.21 0.00
CA ASP A 89 -4.82 -11.41 -0.29
C ASP A 89 -5.70 -10.91 0.86
N LYS A 90 -5.28 -11.19 2.10
CA LYS A 90 -5.96 -10.71 3.29
C LYS A 90 -5.90 -9.19 3.39
N LEU A 91 -4.74 -8.59 3.11
CA LEU A 91 -4.62 -7.13 3.11
C LEU A 91 -5.52 -6.51 2.02
N LEU A 92 -5.53 -7.08 0.82
CA LEU A 92 -6.38 -6.59 -0.28
C LEU A 92 -7.86 -6.65 0.11
N GLN A 93 -8.30 -7.77 0.70
CA GLN A 93 -9.68 -7.92 1.18
C GLN A 93 -10.04 -6.82 2.19
N LEU A 94 -9.20 -6.60 3.21
CA LEU A 94 -9.44 -5.56 4.21
C LEU A 94 -9.52 -4.16 3.60
N ILE A 95 -8.69 -3.88 2.60
CA ILE A 95 -8.72 -2.61 1.86
C ILE A 95 -10.05 -2.43 1.13
N LYS A 96 -10.52 -3.47 0.43
CA LYS A 96 -11.77 -3.43 -0.36
C LYS A 96 -13.01 -3.32 0.55
N GLU A 97 -12.97 -3.95 1.72
CA GLU A 97 -14.02 -3.90 2.73
C GLU A 97 -14.02 -2.59 3.56
N GLY A 98 -13.03 -1.71 3.38
CA GLY A 98 -12.93 -0.48 4.17
C GLY A 98 -12.46 -0.69 5.61
N ARG A 99 -11.91 -1.88 5.94
CA ARG A 99 -11.52 -2.30 7.29
C ARG A 99 -10.12 -1.80 7.65
N TYR A 100 -9.97 -0.48 7.64
CA TYR A 100 -8.70 0.21 7.86
C TYR A 100 -8.06 -0.10 9.21
N SER A 101 -8.84 -0.11 10.29
CA SER A 101 -8.32 -0.39 11.63
C SER A 101 -7.66 -1.77 11.71
N GLU A 102 -8.23 -2.76 11.03
CA GLU A 102 -7.68 -4.12 11.00
C GLU A 102 -6.46 -4.23 10.11
N PHE A 103 -6.47 -3.54 8.96
CA PHE A 103 -5.29 -3.41 8.11
C PHE A 103 -4.11 -2.85 8.92
N LEU A 104 -4.29 -1.73 9.63
CA LEU A 104 -3.25 -1.15 10.47
C LEU A 104 -2.85 -2.04 11.64
N ASN A 105 -3.81 -2.70 12.29
CA ASN A 105 -3.51 -3.59 13.41
C ASN A 105 -2.60 -4.75 12.98
N ILE A 106 -2.80 -5.30 11.77
CA ILE A 106 -1.91 -6.32 11.21
C ILE A 106 -0.50 -5.76 11.04
N LEU A 107 -0.37 -4.61 10.36
CA LEU A 107 0.95 -4.01 10.13
C LEU A 107 1.65 -3.70 11.44
N THR A 108 0.98 -3.04 12.37
CA THR A 108 1.58 -2.62 13.64
C THR A 108 1.94 -3.80 14.55
N LYS A 109 1.10 -4.83 14.64
CA LYS A 109 1.39 -6.03 15.44
C LYS A 109 2.61 -6.76 14.90
N LYS A 110 2.70 -6.92 13.58
CA LYS A 110 3.81 -7.63 12.94
C LYS A 110 5.12 -6.84 12.99
N LEU A 111 5.05 -5.52 12.79
CA LEU A 111 6.21 -4.62 12.93
C LEU A 111 6.76 -4.55 14.36
N ARG A 112 5.94 -4.77 15.40
CA ARG A 112 6.40 -4.84 16.80
C ARG A 112 7.04 -6.17 17.19
N THR A 113 6.78 -7.21 16.41
CA THR A 113 7.36 -8.54 16.64
C THR A 113 8.75 -8.66 15.97
N TYR A 114 9.16 -7.61 15.25
CA TYR A 114 10.43 -7.44 14.58
C TYR A 114 11.25 -6.35 15.29
#